data_AF-T2INF4-F1
#
_entry.id   AF-T2INF4-F1
#
_cell.length_a   1.000
_cell.length_b   1.000
_cell.length_c   1.000
_cell.angle_alpha   90.00
_cell.angle_beta   90.00
_cell.angle_gamma   90.00
#
_symmetry.space_group_name_H-M   'P 1'
#
loop_
_entity.id
_entity.type
_entity.pdbx_description
1 polymer ?
#
loop_
_entity_poly.entity_id
_entity_poly.type
_entity_poly.pdbx_seq_one_letter_code
_entity_poly.pdbx_strand_id
1 'polypeptide(L)'
;MTSSPITNPSSRQKDETLTGVVERITYHAEDSGYTVAKMQVKGWRELVAIIGSFPNIQAGMTLTVKGHWYDHPKHGQQFQVKNYTESKPATLTGMEKYLGSGLIKGVGLVTARRIVAHFQLETLDIIENQIERLVEVPGIGKKKVKMIQDTWAEQKAIKDVMIFLQGHGVSTTYAVKIFKEYGNNAIAVVSENPYQLAIDIFGIGFHTANQIAIQVGISPWSKYRYKSGILHILSVAAEEGHCFLPLPELVNSAEDLLSFDGFDADKETVTRSVKEMVESEELKVEVAPGEMWLCYKPTFYHTEANLAKLLLKHLEKPVKVDLPRVENWIERYTKSKGIFLSPQQLEARNL
;
A
#
# COMPACT_ATOMS: atom_id res chain seq x y z
N MET A 1 26.99 8.41 41.10
CA MET A 1 26.86 8.61 39.65
C MET A 1 27.56 7.46 38.97
N THR A 2 26.82 6.39 38.67
CA THR A 2 27.33 5.18 38.03
C THR A 2 26.42 4.90 36.86
N SER A 3 26.93 5.23 35.67
CA SER A 3 26.33 5.03 34.37
C SER A 3 26.21 3.53 34.08
N SER A 4 24.98 3.03 34.00
CA SER A 4 24.67 1.72 33.44
C SER A 4 24.86 1.77 31.91
N PRO A 5 25.57 0.81 31.31
CA PRO A 5 25.72 0.76 29.86
C PRO A 5 24.42 0.31 29.20
N ILE A 6 24.02 1.04 28.16
CA ILE A 6 22.91 0.72 27.27
C ILE A 6 23.27 -0.59 26.55
N THR A 7 22.64 -1.69 26.96
CA THR A 7 22.72 -2.97 26.26
C THR A 7 21.82 -2.91 25.03
N ASN A 8 22.43 -2.77 23.87
CA ASN A 8 21.83 -3.11 22.59
C ASN A 8 21.89 -4.64 22.40
N PRO A 9 20.78 -5.33 22.06
CA PRO A 9 20.90 -6.62 21.40
C PRO A 9 20.13 -6.57 20.08
N SER A 10 20.85 -6.26 19.00
CA SER A 10 20.48 -6.74 17.67
C SER A 10 20.71 -8.26 17.62
N SER A 11 19.86 -9.03 18.29
CA SER A 11 19.79 -10.47 18.05
C SER A 11 19.11 -10.67 16.70
N ARG A 12 19.83 -11.27 15.74
CA ARG A 12 19.19 -11.82 14.54
C ARG A 12 18.27 -12.94 15.03
N GLN A 13 17.01 -12.64 15.31
CA GLN A 13 16.02 -13.66 15.63
C GLN A 13 15.96 -14.65 14.48
N LYS A 14 16.21 -15.92 14.78
CA LYS A 14 16.22 -17.00 13.79
C LYS A 14 14.79 -17.22 13.33
N ASP A 15 14.57 -17.18 12.03
CA ASP A 15 13.25 -17.52 11.48
C ASP A 15 13.00 -19.03 11.69
N GLU A 16 11.88 -19.36 12.32
CA GLU A 16 11.36 -20.70 12.52
C GLU A 16 10.19 -20.97 11.58
N THR A 17 9.83 -22.24 11.41
CA THR A 17 8.68 -22.65 10.59
C THR A 17 7.73 -23.48 11.44
N LEU A 18 6.47 -23.08 11.47
CA LEU A 18 5.40 -23.77 12.20
C LEU A 18 4.33 -24.22 11.21
N THR A 19 3.82 -25.43 11.39
CA THR A 19 2.68 -25.95 10.62
C THR A 19 1.52 -26.27 11.55
N GLY A 20 0.34 -25.76 11.23
CA GLY A 20 -0.83 -25.93 12.09
C GLY A 20 -2.13 -25.53 11.43
N VAL A 21 -3.22 -25.73 12.17
CA VAL A 21 -4.58 -25.36 11.75
C VAL A 21 -5.00 -24.10 12.48
N VAL A 22 -5.53 -23.11 11.77
CA VAL A 22 -6.09 -21.91 12.37
C VAL A 22 -7.37 -22.29 13.12
N GLU A 23 -7.37 -22.12 14.43
CA GLU A 23 -8.50 -22.50 15.28
C GLU A 23 -9.53 -21.38 15.38
N ARG A 24 -9.06 -20.13 15.56
CA ARG A 24 -9.91 -18.94 15.58
C ARG A 24 -9.15 -17.67 15.25
N ILE A 25 -9.85 -16.68 14.73
CA ILE A 25 -9.34 -15.33 14.48
C ILE A 25 -9.80 -14.44 15.62
N THR A 26 -8.86 -13.73 16.25
CA THR A 26 -9.12 -12.79 17.34
C THR A 26 -9.37 -11.39 16.82
N TYR A 27 -8.63 -10.99 15.78
CA TYR A 27 -8.74 -9.69 15.12
C TYR A 27 -8.30 -9.81 13.67
N HIS A 28 -8.93 -9.06 12.78
CA HIS A 28 -8.54 -8.94 11.38
C HIS A 28 -8.88 -7.52 10.90
N ALA A 29 -7.89 -6.85 10.30
CA ALA A 29 -8.06 -5.56 9.65
C ALA A 29 -8.07 -5.74 8.13
N GLU A 30 -9.22 -5.50 7.50
CA GLU A 30 -9.41 -5.71 6.06
C GLU A 30 -8.46 -4.85 5.20
N ASP A 31 -8.09 -3.65 5.67
CA ASP A 31 -7.25 -2.72 4.90
C ASP A 31 -5.79 -3.15 4.78
N SER A 32 -5.25 -3.78 5.82
CA SER A 32 -3.84 -4.16 5.88
C SER A 32 -3.62 -5.68 5.87
N GLY A 33 -4.70 -6.45 5.98
CA GLY A 33 -4.67 -7.88 6.26
C GLY A 33 -4.14 -8.22 7.65
N TYR A 34 -3.84 -7.22 8.50
CA TYR A 34 -3.25 -7.48 9.81
C TYR A 34 -4.20 -8.34 10.64
N THR A 35 -3.73 -9.54 11.01
CA THR A 35 -4.53 -10.55 11.68
C THR A 35 -3.82 -10.99 12.94
N VAL A 36 -4.60 -11.16 14.01
CA VAL A 36 -4.23 -11.91 15.20
C VAL A 36 -5.07 -13.18 15.23
N ALA A 37 -4.44 -14.34 15.10
CA ALA A 37 -5.13 -15.63 15.10
C ALA A 37 -4.51 -16.62 16.09
N LYS A 38 -5.30 -17.60 16.51
CA LYS A 38 -4.85 -18.74 17.33
C LYS A 38 -4.73 -19.96 16.44
N MET A 39 -3.52 -20.54 16.39
CA MET A 39 -3.19 -21.69 15.55
C MET A 39 -2.82 -22.90 16.41
N GLN A 40 -3.42 -24.04 16.11
CA GLN A 40 -3.08 -25.33 16.69
C GLN A 40 -1.88 -25.92 15.93
N VAL A 41 -0.68 -25.78 16.50
CA VAL A 41 0.55 -26.33 15.91
C VAL A 41 0.60 -27.84 16.09
N LYS A 42 1.08 -28.55 15.07
CA LYS A 42 1.22 -30.01 15.11
C LYS A 42 2.17 -30.43 16.25
N GLY A 43 1.68 -31.32 17.13
CA GLY A 43 2.46 -31.84 18.26
C GLY A 43 2.44 -30.97 19.52
N TRP A 44 1.78 -29.82 19.49
CA TRP A 44 1.70 -28.89 20.62
C TRP A 44 0.32 -28.99 21.27
N ARG A 45 0.21 -28.83 22.59
CA ARG A 45 -1.09 -28.85 23.29
C ARG A 45 -1.78 -27.50 23.31
N GLU A 46 -1.01 -26.42 23.44
CA GLU A 46 -1.54 -25.07 23.54
C GLU A 46 -1.63 -24.39 22.16
N LEU A 47 -2.57 -23.45 22.05
CA LEU A 47 -2.75 -22.64 20.85
C LEU A 47 -1.73 -21.50 20.78
N VAL A 48 -0.97 -21.46 19.70
CA VAL A 48 0.00 -20.42 19.42
C VAL A 48 -0.72 -19.18 18.87
N ALA A 49 -0.41 -17.99 19.40
CA ALA A 49 -0.85 -16.74 18.79
C ALA A 49 0.05 -16.41 17.60
N ILE A 50 -0.53 -16.33 16.40
CA ILE A 50 0.17 -15.85 15.20
C ILE A 50 -0.30 -14.43 14.88
N ILE A 51 0.64 -13.58 14.46
CA ILE A 51 0.39 -12.22 13.99
C ILE A 51 1.04 -12.01 12.63
N GLY A 52 0.40 -11.25 11.73
CA GLY A 52 0.94 -10.99 10.41
C GLY A 52 -0.12 -10.43 9.46
N SER A 53 0.27 -10.13 8.23
CA SER A 53 -0.67 -9.75 7.17
C SER A 53 -1.16 -11.01 6.46
N PHE A 54 -2.47 -11.18 6.37
CA PHE A 54 -3.11 -12.27 5.64
C PHE A 54 -4.30 -11.69 4.87
N PRO A 55 -4.45 -11.94 3.57
CA PRO A 55 -5.56 -11.43 2.77
C PRO A 55 -6.89 -12.06 3.15
N ASN A 56 -6.91 -13.37 3.40
CA ASN A 56 -8.14 -14.08 3.71
C ASN A 56 -7.89 -15.32 4.58
N ILE A 57 -7.30 -15.09 5.76
CA ILE A 57 -7.15 -16.14 6.76
C ILE A 57 -8.52 -16.46 7.38
N GLN A 58 -8.80 -17.75 7.56
CA GLN A 58 -10.06 -18.29 8.08
C GLN A 58 -9.80 -19.44 9.05
N ALA A 59 -10.73 -19.66 9.98
CA ALA A 59 -10.69 -20.83 10.83
C ALA A 59 -10.81 -22.12 10.01
N GLY A 60 -10.03 -23.15 10.35
CA GLY A 60 -9.93 -24.41 9.63
C GLY A 60 -8.85 -24.45 8.53
N MET A 61 -8.27 -23.31 8.14
CA MET A 61 -7.14 -23.29 7.19
C MET A 61 -5.91 -23.95 7.80
N THR A 62 -5.22 -24.77 7.00
CA THR A 62 -3.93 -25.35 7.38
C THR A 62 -2.81 -24.52 6.79
N LEU A 63 -2.01 -23.90 7.65
CA LEU A 63 -0.94 -22.98 7.26
C LEU A 63 0.41 -23.55 7.66
N THR A 64 1.39 -23.35 6.79
CA THR A 64 2.81 -23.42 7.15
C THR A 64 3.36 -22.00 7.15
N VAL A 65 3.64 -21.48 8.34
CA VAL A 65 4.07 -20.10 8.57
C VAL A 65 5.56 -20.07 8.89
N LYS A 66 6.28 -19.10 8.30
CA LYS A 66 7.69 -18.81 8.59
C LYS A 66 7.81 -17.43 9.19
N GLY A 67 8.53 -17.31 10.30
CA GLY A 67 8.55 -16.10 11.10
C GLY A 67 9.42 -16.23 12.34
N HIS A 68 9.27 -15.32 13.29
CA HIS A 68 10.04 -15.32 14.53
C HIS A 68 9.13 -15.08 15.74
N TRP A 69 9.60 -15.50 16.90
CA TRP A 69 8.92 -15.23 18.17
C TRP A 69 9.10 -13.77 18.59
N TYR A 70 8.00 -13.15 18.99
CA TYR A 70 7.93 -11.79 19.47
C TYR A 70 7.17 -11.79 20.80
N ASP A 71 7.75 -11.18 21.83
CA ASP A 71 7.08 -11.07 23.13
C ASP A 71 6.41 -9.70 23.26
N HIS A 72 5.07 -9.69 23.23
CA HIS A 72 4.31 -8.46 23.31
C HIS A 72 4.10 -8.06 24.77
N PRO A 73 4.45 -6.82 25.20
CA PRO A 73 4.42 -6.41 26.61
C PRO A 73 3.10 -6.62 27.34
N LYS A 74 1.97 -6.59 26.61
CA LYS A 74 0.61 -6.79 27.14
C LYS A 74 -0.05 -8.14 26.79
N HIS A 75 0.44 -8.82 25.75
CA HIS A 75 -0.25 -9.98 25.16
C HIS A 75 0.59 -11.25 25.21
N GLY A 76 1.80 -11.17 25.77
CA GLY A 76 2.74 -12.27 25.90
C GLY A 76 3.29 -12.71 24.55
N GLN A 77 3.74 -13.97 24.53
CA GLN A 77 4.43 -14.56 23.39
C GLN A 77 3.51 -14.72 22.17
N GLN A 78 3.95 -14.18 21.04
CA GLN A 78 3.31 -14.24 19.73
C GLN A 78 4.33 -14.68 18.68
N PHE A 79 3.85 -15.29 17.61
CA PHE A 79 4.67 -15.66 16.47
C PHE A 79 4.40 -14.70 15.32
N GLN A 80 5.38 -13.84 15.00
CA GLN A 80 5.29 -12.87 13.93
C GLN A 80 5.61 -13.53 12.59
N VAL A 81 4.58 -13.75 11.79
CA VAL A 81 4.64 -14.39 10.48
C VAL A 81 5.19 -13.40 9.45
N LYS A 82 6.26 -13.80 8.76
CA LYS A 82 6.82 -13.07 7.61
C LYS A 82 6.24 -13.56 6.30
N ASN A 83 6.24 -14.89 6.12
CA ASN A 83 5.72 -15.57 4.94
C ASN A 83 4.88 -16.77 5.38
N TYR A 84 3.92 -17.19 4.54
CA TYR A 84 3.16 -18.40 4.79
C TYR A 84 2.80 -19.10 3.50
N THR A 85 2.52 -20.39 3.59
CA THR A 85 1.90 -21.18 2.53
C THR A 85 0.65 -21.85 3.08
N GLU A 86 -0.40 -21.86 2.27
CA GLU A 86 -1.65 -22.53 2.60
C GLU A 86 -1.71 -23.89 1.92
N SER A 87 -2.00 -24.92 2.71
CA SER A 87 -2.31 -26.26 2.22
C SER A 87 -3.80 -26.55 2.38
N LYS A 88 -4.37 -27.29 1.42
CA LYS A 88 -5.75 -27.80 1.54
C LYS A 88 -5.87 -28.66 2.80
N PRO A 89 -6.96 -28.54 3.59
CA PRO A 89 -7.15 -29.37 4.77
C PRO A 89 -7.28 -30.84 4.37
N ALA A 90 -6.54 -31.71 5.08
CA ALA A 90 -6.49 -33.15 4.81
C ALA A 90 -7.38 -33.98 5.75
N THR A 91 -8.18 -33.34 6.60
CA THR A 91 -9.05 -34.01 7.58
C THR A 91 -10.49 -33.60 7.38
N LEU A 92 -11.44 -34.50 7.68
CA LEU A 92 -12.88 -34.21 7.61
C LEU A 92 -13.25 -32.99 8.46
N THR A 93 -12.78 -32.94 9.71
CA THR A 93 -13.01 -31.81 10.63
C THR A 93 -12.41 -30.50 10.10
N GLY A 94 -11.23 -30.57 9.47
CA GLY A 94 -10.60 -29.41 8.82
C GLY A 94 -11.43 -28.90 7.64
N MET A 95 -11.94 -29.81 6.79
CA MET A 95 -12.81 -29.44 5.67
C MET A 95 -14.13 -28.84 6.12
N GLU A 96 -14.76 -29.38 7.18
CA GLU A 96 -16.00 -28.82 7.75
C GLU A 96 -15.79 -27.40 8.26
N LYS A 97 -14.71 -27.17 9.02
CA LYS A 97 -14.37 -25.83 9.53
C LYS A 97 -14.03 -24.88 8.39
N TYR A 98 -13.23 -25.33 7.42
CA TYR A 98 -12.82 -24.52 6.27
C TYR A 98 -14.03 -24.06 5.44
N LEU A 99 -14.92 -24.99 5.06
CA LEU A 99 -16.14 -24.66 4.30
C LEU A 99 -17.15 -23.84 5.13
N GLY A 100 -17.27 -24.13 6.42
CA GLY A 100 -18.21 -23.47 7.33
C GLY A 100 -17.69 -22.18 7.96
N SER A 101 -16.48 -21.74 7.63
CA SER A 101 -15.80 -20.57 8.20
C SER A 101 -16.45 -19.23 7.82
N GLY A 102 -17.36 -19.23 6.85
CA GLY A 102 -17.89 -18.03 6.22
C GLY A 102 -17.13 -17.61 4.96
N LEU A 103 -16.05 -18.34 4.60
CA LEU A 103 -15.30 -18.16 3.37
C LEU A 103 -16.18 -18.27 2.11
N ILE A 104 -17.14 -19.21 2.14
CA ILE A 104 -18.06 -19.47 1.04
C ILE A 104 -19.45 -18.96 1.41
N LYS A 105 -19.95 -17.96 0.69
CA LYS A 105 -21.31 -17.44 0.89
C LYS A 105 -22.32 -18.57 0.67
N GLY A 106 -23.23 -18.73 1.63
CA GLY A 106 -24.26 -19.76 1.60
C GLY A 106 -23.86 -21.11 2.18
N VAL A 107 -22.61 -21.29 2.65
CA VAL A 107 -22.14 -22.50 3.34
C VAL A 107 -21.85 -22.16 4.81
N GLY A 108 -22.83 -22.37 5.68
CA GLY A 108 -22.62 -22.39 7.12
C GLY A 108 -22.16 -23.76 7.63
N LEU A 109 -21.82 -23.85 8.91
CA LEU A 109 -21.37 -25.10 9.58
C LEU A 109 -22.25 -26.32 9.30
N VAL A 110 -23.58 -26.15 9.29
CA VAL A 110 -24.52 -27.25 9.02
C VAL A 110 -24.43 -27.74 7.57
N THR A 111 -24.37 -26.81 6.61
CA THR A 111 -24.22 -27.15 5.19
C THR A 111 -22.86 -27.79 4.95
N ALA A 112 -21.78 -27.24 5.53
CA ALA A 112 -20.44 -27.80 5.44
C ALA A 112 -20.38 -29.25 5.91
N ARG A 113 -20.96 -29.55 7.09
CA ARG A 113 -21.09 -30.92 7.62
C ARG A 113 -21.80 -31.86 6.65
N ARG A 114 -22.88 -31.42 6.00
CA ARG A 114 -23.61 -32.25 5.03
C ARG A 114 -22.79 -32.52 3.77
N ILE A 115 -22.09 -31.51 3.25
CA ILE A 115 -21.22 -31.67 2.08
C ILE A 115 -20.11 -32.67 2.39
N VAL A 116 -19.40 -32.47 3.52
CA VAL A 116 -18.30 -33.36 3.92
C VAL A 116 -18.79 -34.76 4.25
N ALA A 117 -19.97 -34.91 4.87
CA ALA A 117 -20.54 -36.23 5.12
C ALA A 117 -20.90 -36.99 3.82
N HIS A 118 -21.27 -36.29 2.75
CA HIS A 118 -21.63 -36.90 1.47
C HIS A 118 -20.40 -37.25 0.62
N PHE A 119 -19.46 -36.30 0.46
CA PHE A 119 -18.29 -36.46 -0.41
C PHE A 119 -17.00 -36.86 0.30
N GLN A 120 -16.97 -36.85 1.64
CA GLN A 120 -15.83 -37.28 2.44
C GLN A 120 -14.53 -36.55 2.03
N LEU A 121 -13.42 -37.28 1.81
CA LEU A 121 -12.12 -36.74 1.42
C LEU A 121 -12.10 -36.14 0.00
N GLU A 122 -13.10 -36.43 -0.84
CA GLU A 122 -13.21 -35.88 -2.20
C GLU A 122 -13.87 -34.50 -2.22
N THR A 123 -14.38 -34.01 -1.09
CA THR A 123 -15.19 -32.78 -1.01
C THR A 123 -14.57 -31.58 -1.73
N LEU A 124 -13.30 -31.29 -1.49
CA LEU A 124 -12.64 -30.13 -2.11
C LEU A 124 -12.39 -30.32 -3.61
N ASP A 125 -12.15 -31.56 -4.05
CA ASP A 125 -11.99 -31.89 -5.46
C ASP A 125 -13.30 -31.75 -6.22
N ILE A 126 -14.41 -32.20 -5.63
CA ILE A 126 -15.75 -32.02 -6.19
C ILE A 126 -16.10 -30.53 -6.32
N ILE A 127 -15.81 -29.71 -5.31
CA ILE A 127 -16.06 -28.26 -5.40
C ILE A 127 -15.21 -27.61 -6.50
N GLU A 128 -13.97 -28.08 -6.71
CA GLU A 128 -13.06 -27.50 -7.69
C GLU A 128 -13.33 -27.95 -9.13
N ASN A 129 -13.68 -29.23 -9.33
CA ASN A 129 -13.72 -29.87 -10.65
C ASN A 129 -15.11 -30.35 -11.08
N GLN A 130 -16.06 -30.55 -10.15
CA GLN A 130 -17.37 -31.17 -10.41
C GLN A 130 -18.49 -30.52 -9.57
N ILE A 131 -18.52 -29.19 -9.51
CA ILE A 131 -19.34 -28.45 -8.54
C ILE A 131 -20.84 -28.69 -8.69
N GLU A 132 -21.30 -29.11 -9.87
CA GLU A 132 -22.70 -29.44 -10.15
C GLU A 132 -23.20 -30.59 -9.27
N ARG A 133 -22.29 -31.49 -8.86
CA ARG A 133 -22.61 -32.61 -7.97
C ARG A 133 -23.04 -32.18 -6.58
N LEU A 134 -22.77 -30.94 -6.17
CA LEU A 134 -23.27 -30.43 -4.89
C LEU A 134 -24.80 -30.49 -4.76
N VAL A 135 -25.55 -30.60 -5.87
CA VAL A 135 -27.01 -30.83 -5.86
C VAL A 135 -27.39 -32.20 -5.27
N GLU A 136 -26.48 -33.17 -5.25
CA GLU A 136 -26.68 -34.49 -4.61
C GLU A 136 -26.87 -34.35 -3.08
N VAL A 137 -26.37 -33.26 -2.48
CA VAL A 137 -26.42 -33.05 -1.03
C VAL A 137 -27.77 -32.46 -0.60
N PRO A 138 -28.49 -33.09 0.35
CA PRO A 138 -29.78 -32.60 0.82
C PRO A 138 -29.75 -31.15 1.36
N GLY A 139 -30.53 -30.28 0.72
CA GLY A 139 -30.63 -28.85 1.07
C GLY A 139 -29.73 -27.91 0.27
N ILE A 140 -29.07 -28.42 -0.78
CA ILE A 140 -28.30 -27.63 -1.74
C ILE A 140 -28.99 -27.68 -3.12
N GLY A 141 -29.71 -26.61 -3.46
CA GLY A 141 -30.30 -26.46 -4.79
C GLY A 141 -29.37 -25.73 -5.76
N LYS A 142 -29.70 -25.75 -7.06
CA LYS A 142 -28.92 -25.11 -8.15
C LYS A 142 -28.52 -23.66 -7.86
N LYS A 143 -29.40 -22.86 -7.25
CA LYS A 143 -29.10 -21.46 -6.87
C LYS A 143 -27.96 -21.37 -5.85
N LYS A 144 -27.92 -22.29 -4.88
CA LYS A 144 -26.87 -22.34 -3.87
C LYS A 144 -25.57 -22.86 -4.47
N VAL A 145 -25.64 -23.84 -5.38
CA VAL A 145 -24.46 -24.30 -6.14
C VAL A 145 -23.79 -23.16 -6.89
N LYS A 146 -24.57 -22.35 -7.63
CA LYS A 146 -24.02 -21.19 -8.34
C LYS A 146 -23.35 -20.18 -7.38
N MET A 147 -23.97 -19.89 -6.24
CA MET A 147 -23.39 -19.00 -5.22
C MET A 147 -22.06 -19.54 -4.65
N ILE A 148 -21.99 -20.85 -4.42
CA ILE A 148 -20.76 -21.53 -3.97
C ILE A 148 -19.70 -21.44 -5.06
N GLN A 149 -20.08 -21.65 -6.33
CA GLN A 149 -19.18 -21.58 -7.48
C GLN A 149 -18.57 -20.19 -7.65
N ASP A 150 -19.40 -19.14 -7.64
CA ASP A 150 -18.94 -17.77 -7.79
C ASP A 150 -17.96 -17.40 -6.66
N THR A 151 -18.32 -17.71 -5.40
CA THR A 151 -17.45 -17.41 -4.26
C THR A 151 -16.17 -18.25 -4.29
N TRP A 152 -16.22 -19.51 -4.71
CA TRP A 152 -15.04 -20.36 -4.81
C TRP A 152 -14.06 -19.86 -5.89
N ALA A 153 -14.58 -19.40 -7.03
CA ALA A 153 -13.77 -18.79 -8.08
C ALA A 153 -13.08 -17.50 -7.59
N GLU A 154 -13.79 -16.64 -6.85
CA GLU A 154 -13.20 -15.46 -6.20
C GLU A 154 -12.06 -15.84 -5.25
N GLN A 155 -12.25 -16.88 -4.43
CA GLN A 155 -11.21 -17.37 -3.50
C GLN A 155 -9.99 -17.93 -4.22
N LYS A 156 -10.21 -18.66 -5.32
CA LYS A 156 -9.13 -19.16 -6.15
C LYS A 156 -8.32 -18.02 -6.76
N ALA A 157 -8.98 -16.99 -7.27
CA ALA A 157 -8.30 -15.83 -7.83
C ALA A 157 -7.46 -15.06 -6.79
N ILE A 158 -7.98 -14.87 -5.57
CA ILE A 158 -7.20 -14.31 -4.44
C ILE A 158 -5.92 -15.12 -4.24
N LYS A 159 -6.05 -16.45 -4.17
CA LYS A 159 -4.93 -17.35 -3.92
C LYS A 159 -3.88 -17.29 -5.04
N ASP A 160 -4.32 -17.29 -6.29
CA ASP A 160 -3.43 -17.24 -7.45
C ASP A 160 -2.61 -15.94 -7.47
N VAL A 161 -3.24 -14.79 -7.17
CA VAL A 161 -2.54 -13.50 -7.01
C VAL A 161 -1.50 -13.57 -5.89
N MET A 162 -1.85 -14.15 -4.74
CA MET A 162 -0.92 -14.25 -3.61
C MET A 162 0.28 -15.14 -3.92
N ILE A 163 0.05 -16.28 -4.58
CA ILE A 163 1.12 -17.17 -5.01
C ILE A 163 2.03 -16.46 -6.00
N PHE A 164 1.46 -15.74 -6.97
CA PHE A 164 2.23 -14.97 -7.93
C PHE A 164 3.11 -13.92 -7.26
N LEU A 165 2.52 -13.05 -6.42
CA LEU A 165 3.25 -11.95 -5.78
C LEU A 165 4.33 -12.46 -4.83
N GLN A 166 4.01 -13.44 -3.97
CA GLN A 166 4.99 -14.01 -3.05
C GLN A 166 6.06 -14.84 -3.78
N GLY A 167 5.68 -15.50 -4.88
CA GLY A 167 6.62 -16.23 -5.75
C GLY A 167 7.68 -15.33 -6.37
N HIS A 168 7.34 -14.07 -6.65
CA HIS A 168 8.31 -13.05 -7.08
C HIS A 168 8.98 -12.35 -5.90
N GLY A 169 8.67 -12.66 -4.65
CA GLY A 169 9.33 -12.10 -3.48
C GLY A 169 8.69 -10.82 -2.94
N VAL A 170 7.48 -10.48 -3.38
CA VAL A 170 6.69 -9.39 -2.81
C VAL A 170 6.25 -9.77 -1.40
N SER A 171 6.47 -8.88 -0.43
CA SER A 171 6.07 -9.14 0.95
C SER A 171 4.56 -9.35 1.07
N THR A 172 4.14 -10.20 2.00
CA THR A 172 2.71 -10.49 2.20
C THR A 172 1.89 -9.23 2.47
N THR A 173 2.45 -8.27 3.23
CA THR A 173 1.79 -6.98 3.50
C THR A 173 1.51 -6.18 2.22
N TYR A 174 2.47 -6.11 1.30
CA TYR A 174 2.25 -5.44 0.01
C TYR A 174 1.31 -6.25 -0.86
N ALA A 175 1.42 -7.58 -0.88
CA ALA A 175 0.55 -8.43 -1.66
C ALA A 175 -0.93 -8.23 -1.30
N VAL A 176 -1.26 -8.09 -0.01
CA VAL A 176 -2.62 -7.77 0.45
C VAL A 176 -3.09 -6.43 -0.10
N LYS A 177 -2.27 -5.38 0.01
CA LYS A 177 -2.63 -4.04 -0.50
C LYS A 177 -2.85 -4.05 -2.02
N ILE A 178 -1.97 -4.70 -2.77
CA ILE A 178 -2.04 -4.81 -4.23
C ILE A 178 -3.32 -5.55 -4.64
N PHE A 179 -3.62 -6.67 -3.99
CA PHE A 179 -4.86 -7.40 -4.27
C PHE A 179 -6.10 -6.58 -3.90
N LYS A 180 -6.08 -5.84 -2.80
CA LYS A 180 -7.22 -5.00 -2.42
C LYS A 180 -7.51 -3.92 -3.46
N GLU A 181 -6.48 -3.32 -4.04
CA GLU A 181 -6.62 -2.27 -5.05
C GLU A 181 -7.07 -2.81 -6.41
N TYR A 182 -6.42 -3.88 -6.90
CA TYR A 182 -6.62 -4.35 -8.28
C TYR A 182 -7.40 -5.66 -8.42
N GLY A 183 -7.65 -6.38 -7.32
CA GLY A 183 -8.30 -7.68 -7.31
C GLY A 183 -7.65 -8.66 -8.28
N ASN A 184 -8.45 -9.21 -9.19
CA ASN A 184 -8.01 -10.16 -10.20
C ASN A 184 -7.04 -9.55 -11.24
N ASN A 185 -7.02 -8.22 -11.38
CA ASN A 185 -6.12 -7.53 -12.30
C ASN A 185 -4.72 -7.30 -11.71
N ALA A 186 -4.51 -7.61 -10.43
CA ALA A 186 -3.25 -7.40 -9.73
C ALA A 186 -2.05 -7.98 -10.47
N ILE A 187 -2.15 -9.22 -10.96
CA ILE A 187 -1.07 -9.89 -11.70
C ILE A 187 -0.75 -9.12 -12.98
N ALA A 188 -1.77 -8.72 -13.75
CA ALA A 188 -1.59 -8.01 -15.00
C ALA A 188 -0.91 -6.65 -14.77
N VAL A 189 -1.41 -5.85 -13.83
CA VAL A 189 -0.84 -4.54 -13.49
C VAL A 189 0.61 -4.66 -13.04
N VAL A 190 0.91 -5.60 -12.14
CA VAL A 190 2.27 -5.78 -11.60
C VAL A 190 3.23 -6.32 -12.66
N SER A 191 2.75 -7.14 -13.60
CA SER A 191 3.57 -7.69 -14.68
C SER A 191 3.82 -6.67 -15.81
N GLU A 192 2.90 -5.74 -16.04
CA GLU A 192 3.02 -4.73 -17.10
C GLU A 192 3.69 -3.44 -16.62
N ASN A 193 3.19 -2.87 -15.53
CA ASN A 193 3.68 -1.61 -14.95
C ASN A 193 3.58 -1.61 -13.42
N PRO A 194 4.54 -2.21 -12.70
CA PRO A 194 4.56 -2.20 -11.24
C PRO A 194 4.82 -0.81 -10.64
N TYR A 195 5.22 0.18 -11.44
CA TYR A 195 5.36 1.56 -10.96
C TYR A 195 4.02 2.25 -10.72
N GLN A 196 2.93 1.70 -11.29
CA GLN A 196 1.57 2.14 -10.98
C GLN A 196 1.24 1.97 -9.49
N LEU A 197 1.83 0.97 -8.82
CA LEU A 197 1.66 0.74 -7.39
C LEU A 197 2.07 1.97 -6.55
N ALA A 198 3.07 2.73 -7.00
CA ALA A 198 3.54 3.91 -6.28
C ALA A 198 2.58 5.11 -6.37
N ILE A 199 1.65 5.07 -7.32
CA ILE A 199 0.63 6.10 -7.52
C ILE A 199 -0.64 5.72 -6.76
N ASP A 200 -1.09 4.47 -6.93
CA ASP A 200 -2.42 4.07 -6.48
C ASP A 200 -2.43 3.61 -5.01
N ILE A 201 -1.31 3.11 -4.48
CA ILE A 201 -1.28 2.44 -3.17
C ILE A 201 -0.46 3.23 -2.15
N PHE A 202 -1.16 3.74 -1.13
CA PHE A 202 -0.51 4.40 0.00
C PHE A 202 0.51 3.50 0.73
N GLY A 203 1.72 4.02 0.89
CA GLY A 203 2.84 3.34 1.54
C GLY A 203 3.64 2.40 0.61
N ILE A 204 3.34 2.39 -0.70
CA ILE A 204 4.26 1.89 -1.72
C ILE A 204 4.83 3.12 -2.41
N GLY A 205 6.13 3.37 -2.25
CA GLY A 205 6.84 4.43 -2.96
C GLY A 205 7.62 3.89 -4.16
N PHE A 206 8.32 4.79 -4.86
CA PHE A 206 9.16 4.43 -6.01
C PHE A 206 10.14 3.29 -5.70
N HIS A 207 10.87 3.37 -4.58
CA HIS A 207 11.84 2.32 -4.22
C HIS A 207 11.20 0.94 -4.03
N THR A 208 10.05 0.89 -3.35
CA THR A 208 9.30 -0.36 -3.15
C THR A 208 8.77 -0.89 -4.49
N ALA A 209 8.18 -0.02 -5.31
CA ALA A 209 7.70 -0.41 -6.64
C ALA A 209 8.86 -0.89 -7.54
N ASN A 210 10.02 -0.25 -7.49
CA ASN A 210 11.23 -0.65 -8.22
C ASN A 210 11.76 -2.01 -7.73
N GLN A 211 11.75 -2.28 -6.42
CA GLN A 211 12.09 -3.60 -5.88
C GLN A 211 11.14 -4.70 -6.41
N ILE A 212 9.84 -4.43 -6.40
CA ILE A 212 8.82 -5.34 -6.97
C ILE A 212 9.04 -5.52 -8.48
N ALA A 213 9.40 -4.45 -9.21
CA ALA A 213 9.65 -4.50 -10.65
C ALA A 213 10.84 -5.41 -11.00
N ILE A 214 11.94 -5.29 -10.26
CA ILE A 214 13.12 -6.16 -10.42
C ILE A 214 12.74 -7.62 -10.15
N GLN A 215 12.01 -7.85 -9.07
CA GLN A 215 11.52 -9.16 -8.65
C GLN A 215 10.64 -9.86 -9.69
N VAL A 216 9.79 -9.08 -10.39
CA VAL A 216 8.89 -9.56 -11.45
C VAL A 216 9.60 -9.62 -12.82
N GLY A 217 10.85 -9.15 -12.90
CA GLY A 217 11.67 -9.24 -14.11
C GLY A 217 11.45 -8.10 -15.11
N ILE A 218 10.96 -6.93 -14.66
CA ILE A 218 10.84 -5.75 -15.52
C ILE A 218 12.22 -5.25 -15.92
N SER A 219 12.39 -4.96 -17.21
CA SER A 219 13.63 -4.42 -17.75
C SER A 219 14.04 -3.12 -17.05
N PRO A 220 15.32 -2.95 -16.69
CA PRO A 220 15.85 -1.67 -16.20
C PRO A 220 15.67 -0.50 -17.18
N TRP A 221 15.51 -0.80 -18.48
CA TRP A 221 15.23 0.15 -19.56
C TRP A 221 13.74 0.49 -19.72
N SER A 222 12.87 -0.03 -18.84
CA SER A 222 11.43 0.21 -18.93
C SER A 222 11.10 1.70 -18.87
N LYS A 223 10.35 2.21 -19.85
CA LYS A 223 9.85 3.60 -19.84
C LYS A 223 9.09 3.95 -18.56
N TYR A 224 8.37 2.99 -17.99
CA TYR A 224 7.60 3.18 -16.76
C TYR A 224 8.53 3.47 -15.56
N ARG A 225 9.69 2.81 -15.53
CA ARG A 225 10.72 3.03 -14.51
C ARG A 225 11.27 4.45 -14.57
N TYR A 226 11.65 4.90 -15.75
CA TYR A 226 12.21 6.24 -15.96
C TYR A 226 11.18 7.32 -15.60
N LYS A 227 9.95 7.21 -16.11
CA LYS A 227 8.88 8.15 -15.78
C LYS A 227 8.58 8.21 -14.29
N SER A 228 8.46 7.05 -13.63
CA SER A 228 8.22 6.99 -12.20
C SER A 228 9.38 7.54 -11.37
N GLY A 229 10.63 7.30 -11.77
CA GLY A 229 11.81 7.86 -11.13
C GLY A 229 11.86 9.38 -11.23
N ILE A 230 11.56 9.94 -12.41
CA ILE A 230 11.47 11.39 -12.64
C ILE A 230 10.40 12.01 -11.73
N LEU A 231 9.20 11.42 -11.67
CA LEU A 231 8.14 11.89 -10.77
C LEU A 231 8.52 11.78 -9.30
N HIS A 232 9.27 10.74 -8.92
CA HIS A 232 9.75 10.56 -7.57
C HIS A 232 10.73 11.67 -7.17
N ILE A 233 11.69 12.00 -8.02
CA ILE A 233 12.67 13.08 -7.76
C ILE A 233 11.96 14.42 -7.58
N LEU A 234 10.98 14.71 -8.43
CA LEU A 234 10.15 15.91 -8.28
C LEU A 234 9.28 15.86 -7.01
N SER A 235 8.88 14.69 -6.50
CA SER A 235 8.23 14.59 -5.18
C SER A 235 9.20 15.00 -4.08
N VAL A 236 10.41 14.42 -4.09
CA VAL A 236 11.41 14.63 -3.04
C VAL A 236 11.83 16.10 -3.01
N ALA A 237 12.11 16.68 -4.18
CA ALA A 237 12.42 18.11 -4.27
C ALA A 237 11.28 19.00 -3.74
N ALA A 238 10.02 18.61 -3.98
CA ALA A 238 8.87 19.33 -3.42
C ALA A 238 8.75 19.21 -1.90
N GLU A 239 9.12 18.07 -1.32
CA GLU A 239 9.22 17.90 0.14
C GLU A 239 10.33 18.79 0.74
N GLU A 240 11.36 19.11 -0.04
CA GLU A 240 12.43 20.06 0.31
C GLU A 240 12.06 21.53 0.03
N GLY A 241 10.87 21.78 -0.53
CA GLY A 241 10.33 23.13 -0.77
C GLY A 241 10.50 23.66 -2.20
N HIS A 242 11.01 22.85 -3.14
CA HIS A 242 11.13 23.24 -4.54
C HIS A 242 9.81 23.06 -5.31
N CYS A 243 9.43 24.04 -6.14
CA CYS A 243 8.27 23.90 -7.04
C CYS A 243 8.61 23.13 -8.33
N PHE A 244 9.87 23.22 -8.76
CA PHE A 244 10.41 22.64 -10.00
C PHE A 244 11.87 22.26 -9.81
N LEU A 245 12.41 21.54 -10.79
CA LEU A 245 13.85 21.36 -10.96
C LEU A 245 14.28 21.79 -12.37
N PRO A 246 15.43 22.46 -12.52
CA PRO A 246 16.07 22.65 -13.82
C PRO A 246 16.36 21.30 -14.49
N LEU A 247 16.19 21.22 -15.81
CA LEU A 247 16.40 19.98 -16.57
C LEU A 247 17.77 19.32 -16.30
N PRO A 248 18.91 20.04 -16.27
CA PRO A 248 20.20 19.41 -15.97
C PRO A 248 20.25 18.76 -14.59
N GLU A 249 19.65 19.40 -13.58
CA GLU A 249 19.60 18.87 -12.20
C GLU A 249 18.69 17.65 -12.11
N LEU A 250 17.51 17.72 -12.75
CA LEU A 250 16.58 16.59 -12.82
C LEU A 250 17.22 15.38 -13.52
N VAL A 251 17.95 15.61 -14.62
CA VAL A 251 18.60 14.54 -15.39
C VAL A 251 19.72 13.88 -14.57
N ASN A 252 20.56 14.68 -13.90
CA ASN A 252 21.63 14.14 -13.05
C ASN A 252 21.06 13.32 -11.88
N SER A 253 20.08 13.86 -11.16
CA SER A 253 19.43 13.15 -10.06
C SER A 253 18.74 11.86 -10.52
N ALA A 254 18.19 11.84 -11.73
CA ALA A 254 17.57 10.66 -12.31
C ALA A 254 18.58 9.61 -12.74
N GLU A 255 19.72 10.01 -13.32
CA GLU A 255 20.83 9.11 -13.59
C GLU A 255 21.30 8.42 -12.29
N ASP A 256 21.53 9.19 -11.23
CA ASP A 256 21.99 8.66 -9.94
C ASP A 256 20.97 7.71 -9.30
N LEU A 257 19.68 8.07 -9.30
CA LEU A 257 18.61 7.25 -8.71
C LEU A 257 18.36 5.95 -9.51
N LEU A 258 18.48 6.00 -10.83
CA LEU A 258 18.14 4.89 -11.73
C LEU A 258 19.34 3.98 -12.02
N SER A 259 20.55 4.35 -11.64
CA SER A 259 21.73 3.50 -11.77
C SER A 259 21.87 2.56 -10.57
N PHE A 260 22.42 1.37 -10.80
CA PHE A 260 22.74 0.38 -9.76
C PHE A 260 23.85 -0.54 -10.24
N ASP A 261 24.39 -1.38 -9.36
CA ASP A 261 25.50 -2.28 -9.71
C ASP A 261 25.21 -3.10 -10.99
N GLY A 262 25.99 -2.82 -12.05
CA GLY A 262 25.86 -3.48 -13.35
C GLY A 262 24.86 -2.83 -14.32
N PHE A 263 24.31 -1.66 -13.99
CA PHE A 263 23.43 -0.88 -14.86
C PHE A 263 23.61 0.62 -14.65
N ASP A 264 24.06 1.31 -15.69
CA ASP A 264 24.15 2.78 -15.73
C ASP A 264 22.99 3.35 -16.53
N ALA A 265 22.18 4.20 -15.89
CA ALA A 265 21.11 4.92 -16.58
C ALA A 265 21.71 6.03 -17.44
N ASP A 266 21.32 6.10 -18.71
CA ASP A 266 21.85 7.11 -19.63
C ASP A 266 21.03 8.42 -19.58
N LYS A 267 21.73 9.55 -19.49
CA LYS A 267 21.15 10.91 -19.51
C LYS A 267 20.31 11.19 -20.75
N GLU A 268 20.68 10.64 -21.91
CA GLU A 268 19.91 10.84 -23.14
C GLU A 268 18.53 10.18 -23.02
N THR A 269 18.49 8.97 -22.45
CA THR A 269 17.26 8.22 -22.19
C THR A 269 16.37 8.91 -21.15
N VAL A 270 16.97 9.48 -20.08
CA VAL A 270 16.23 10.32 -19.13
C VAL A 270 15.65 11.55 -19.82
N THR A 271 16.46 12.26 -20.61
CA THR A 271 16.03 13.48 -21.32
C THR A 271 14.90 13.19 -22.31
N ARG A 272 14.99 12.07 -23.03
CA ARG A 272 13.93 11.57 -23.92
C ARG A 272 12.65 11.29 -23.14
N SER A 273 12.76 10.63 -21.99
CA SER A 273 11.62 10.35 -21.11
C SER A 273 10.95 11.63 -20.62
N VAL A 274 11.73 12.65 -20.24
CA VAL A 274 11.18 13.97 -19.86
C VAL A 274 10.40 14.59 -21.02
N LYS A 275 10.94 14.58 -22.24
CA LYS A 275 10.24 15.10 -23.43
C LYS A 275 8.92 14.37 -23.67
N GLU A 276 8.93 13.04 -23.64
CA GLU A 276 7.71 12.23 -23.78
C GLU A 276 6.69 12.54 -22.68
N MET A 277 7.13 12.77 -21.44
CA MET A 277 6.25 13.14 -20.33
C MET A 277 5.65 14.54 -20.48
N VAL A 278 6.36 15.47 -21.12
CA VAL A 278 5.82 16.79 -21.43
C VAL A 278 4.76 16.69 -22.53
N GLU A 279 5.01 15.87 -23.56
CA GLU A 279 4.05 15.61 -24.64
C GLU A 279 2.77 14.92 -24.15
N SER A 280 2.88 14.02 -23.16
CA SER A 280 1.74 13.35 -22.52
C SER A 280 1.10 14.14 -21.37
N GLU A 281 1.55 15.37 -21.12
CA GLU A 281 1.13 16.24 -20.01
C GLU A 281 1.35 15.68 -18.59
N GLU A 282 2.16 14.64 -18.44
CA GLU A 282 2.61 14.11 -17.15
C GLU A 282 3.57 15.08 -16.43
N LEU A 283 4.24 15.94 -17.20
CA LEU A 283 5.04 17.07 -16.71
C LEU A 283 4.61 18.38 -17.38
N LYS A 284 4.86 19.49 -16.68
CA LYS A 284 4.79 20.85 -17.25
C LYS A 284 6.19 21.44 -17.28
N VAL A 285 6.48 22.24 -18.30
CA VAL A 285 7.76 22.91 -18.45
C VAL A 285 7.55 24.40 -18.67
N GLU A 286 8.34 25.19 -17.99
CA GLU A 286 8.53 26.61 -18.27
C GLU A 286 9.94 26.84 -18.82
N VAL A 287 10.10 27.79 -19.74
CA VAL A 287 11.40 28.11 -20.34
C VAL A 287 11.95 29.36 -19.65
N ALA A 288 13.00 29.18 -18.86
CA ALA A 288 13.72 30.27 -18.22
C ALA A 288 14.66 30.99 -19.22
N PRO A 289 15.16 32.19 -18.87
CA PRO A 289 16.19 32.87 -19.67
C PRO A 289 17.39 31.96 -19.96
N GLY A 290 17.83 31.93 -21.22
CA GLY A 290 18.87 31.00 -21.69
C GLY A 290 18.34 29.64 -22.17
N GLU A 291 17.05 29.55 -22.51
CA GLU A 291 16.38 28.36 -23.05
C GLU A 291 16.37 27.14 -22.10
N MET A 292 16.60 27.37 -20.81
CA MET A 292 16.62 26.31 -19.81
C MET A 292 15.21 25.87 -19.44
N TRP A 293 14.95 24.57 -19.50
CA TRP A 293 13.68 23.98 -19.08
C TRP A 293 13.62 23.87 -17.55
N LEU A 294 12.56 24.41 -16.97
CA LEU A 294 12.17 24.21 -15.58
C LEU A 294 11.06 23.16 -15.56
N CYS A 295 11.33 22.00 -14.98
CA CYS A 295 10.43 20.86 -15.00
C CYS A 295 9.57 20.81 -13.74
N TYR A 296 8.26 20.79 -13.93
CA TYR A 296 7.26 20.78 -12.87
C TYR A 296 6.40 19.52 -12.93
N LYS A 297 5.92 19.11 -11.77
CA LYS A 297 4.67 18.37 -11.72
C LYS A 297 3.50 19.29 -12.05
N PRO A 298 2.48 18.81 -12.79
CA PRO A 298 1.33 19.62 -13.16
C PRO A 298 0.64 20.30 -11.97
N THR A 299 0.54 19.61 -10.82
CA THR A 299 -0.07 20.15 -9.59
C THR A 299 0.67 21.37 -9.05
N PHE A 300 2.00 21.35 -9.03
CA PHE A 300 2.82 22.46 -8.55
C PHE A 300 2.81 23.63 -9.54
N TYR A 301 2.94 23.35 -10.84
CA TYR A 301 2.83 24.37 -11.88
C TYR A 301 1.51 25.14 -11.81
N HIS A 302 0.39 24.42 -11.75
CA HIS A 302 -0.92 25.06 -11.68
C HIS A 302 -1.14 25.81 -10.37
N THR A 303 -0.67 25.25 -9.25
CA THR A 303 -0.75 25.93 -7.94
C THR A 303 0.04 27.24 -7.94
N GLU A 304 1.28 27.23 -8.43
CA GLU A 304 2.14 28.42 -8.52
C GLU A 304 1.53 29.49 -9.45
N ALA A 305 1.12 29.10 -10.66
CA ALA A 305 0.50 30.02 -11.61
C ALA A 305 -0.81 30.61 -11.08
N ASN A 306 -1.62 29.81 -10.37
CA ASN A 306 -2.86 30.30 -9.77
C ASN A 306 -2.60 31.23 -8.59
N LEU A 307 -1.61 30.93 -7.74
CA LEU A 307 -1.21 31.80 -6.64
C LEU A 307 -0.75 33.16 -7.16
N ALA A 308 0.11 33.18 -8.19
CA ALA A 308 0.57 34.41 -8.83
C ALA A 308 -0.60 35.25 -9.38
N LYS A 309 -1.57 34.61 -10.06
CA LYS A 309 -2.78 35.29 -10.55
C LYS A 309 -3.63 35.87 -9.42
N LEU A 310 -3.79 35.14 -8.31
CA LEU A 310 -4.54 35.62 -7.15
C LEU A 310 -3.85 36.83 -6.52
N LEU A 311 -2.53 36.77 -6.33
CA LEU A 311 -1.74 37.89 -5.80
C LEU A 311 -1.87 39.12 -6.69
N LEU A 312 -1.72 38.97 -8.01
CA LEU A 312 -1.88 40.06 -8.96
C LEU A 312 -3.28 40.68 -8.87
N LYS A 313 -4.33 39.85 -8.82
CA LYS A 313 -5.72 40.32 -8.66
C LYS A 313 -5.91 41.11 -7.36
N HIS A 314 -5.26 40.72 -6.27
CA HIS A 314 -5.30 41.45 -5.00
C HIS A 314 -4.53 42.76 -5.05
N LEU A 315 -3.41 42.81 -5.76
CA LEU A 315 -2.63 44.04 -5.98
C LEU A 315 -3.39 45.05 -6.87
N GLU A 316 -4.09 44.57 -7.90
CA GLU A 316 -4.87 45.41 -8.82
C GLU A 316 -6.17 45.94 -8.22
N LYS A 317 -6.76 45.22 -7.25
CA LYS A 317 -8.01 45.60 -6.57
C LYS A 317 -7.73 45.81 -5.08
N PRO A 318 -7.13 46.95 -4.70
CA PRO A 318 -6.89 47.26 -3.30
C PRO A 318 -8.22 47.26 -2.54
N VAL A 319 -8.19 46.70 -1.34
CA VAL A 319 -9.36 46.66 -0.47
C VAL A 319 -9.75 48.10 -0.13
N LYS A 320 -11.01 48.47 -0.37
CA LYS A 320 -11.53 49.75 0.11
C LYS A 320 -11.69 49.67 1.62
N VAL A 321 -10.73 50.26 2.35
CA VAL A 321 -10.75 50.36 3.80
C VAL A 321 -11.43 51.66 4.21
N ASP A 322 -12.34 51.59 5.17
CA ASP A 322 -12.86 52.75 5.89
C ASP A 322 -11.78 53.23 6.88
N LEU A 323 -10.80 53.96 6.35
CA LEU A 323 -9.65 54.46 7.11
C LEU A 323 -10.09 55.24 8.37
N PRO A 324 -11.08 56.17 8.32
CA PRO A 324 -11.55 56.86 9.51
C PRO A 324 -12.06 55.94 10.62
N ARG A 325 -12.77 54.85 10.26
CA ARG A 325 -13.22 53.86 11.26
C ARG A 325 -12.06 53.09 11.86
N VAL A 326 -11.08 52.70 11.05
CA VAL A 326 -9.88 51.98 11.51
C VAL A 326 -9.04 52.87 12.43
N GLU A 327 -8.82 54.12 12.06
CA GLU A 327 -8.09 55.11 12.87
C GLU A 327 -8.75 55.32 14.24
N ASN A 328 -10.06 55.57 14.26
CA ASN A 328 -10.82 55.73 15.50
C ASN A 328 -10.79 54.49 16.39
N TRP A 329 -10.67 53.29 15.82
CA TRP A 329 -10.53 52.07 16.60
C TRP A 329 -9.12 51.93 17.19
N ILE A 330 -8.08 52.17 16.40
CA ILE A 330 -6.67 52.11 16.84
C ILE A 330 -6.39 53.15 17.93
N GLU A 331 -6.88 54.38 17.79
CA GLU A 331 -6.71 55.44 18.80
C GLU A 331 -7.38 55.09 20.12
N ARG A 332 -8.62 54.57 20.07
CA ARG A 332 -9.32 54.11 21.29
C ARG A 332 -8.58 52.96 21.96
N TYR A 333 -8.08 52.01 21.17
CA TYR A 333 -7.36 50.84 21.68
C TYR A 333 -6.03 51.24 22.32
N THR A 334 -5.19 52.01 21.62
CA THR A 334 -3.87 52.48 22.10
C THR A 334 -4.01 53.33 23.36
N LYS A 335 -4.99 54.24 23.42
CA LYS A 335 -5.29 55.04 24.62
C LYS A 335 -5.75 54.18 25.80
N SER A 336 -6.57 53.16 25.56
CA SER A 336 -7.05 52.26 26.62
C SER A 336 -5.95 51.34 27.18
N LYS A 337 -4.92 51.04 26.39
CA LYS A 337 -3.81 50.13 26.76
C LYS A 337 -2.50 50.84 27.07
N GLY A 338 -2.43 52.17 26.89
CA GLY A 338 -1.20 52.95 27.10
C GLY A 338 -0.08 52.62 26.11
N ILE A 339 -0.43 52.17 24.91
CA ILE A 339 0.53 51.74 23.87
C ILE A 339 0.82 52.92 22.94
N PHE A 340 2.09 53.15 22.63
CA PHE A 340 2.53 54.14 21.64
C PHE A 340 3.07 53.42 20.41
N LEU A 341 2.56 53.78 19.23
CA LEU A 341 2.99 53.20 17.96
C LEU A 341 4.22 53.96 17.42
N SER A 342 5.16 53.20 16.85
CA SER A 342 6.29 53.75 16.08
C SER A 342 5.84 54.32 14.73
N PRO A 343 6.64 55.18 14.09
CA PRO A 343 6.34 55.72 12.76
C PRO A 343 6.07 54.64 11.70
N GLN A 344 6.83 53.53 11.70
CA GLN A 344 6.65 52.44 10.73
C GLN A 344 5.32 51.69 10.93
N GLN A 345 4.84 51.59 12.18
CA GLN A 345 3.55 50.99 12.49
C GLN A 345 2.38 51.88 12.07
N LEU A 346 2.57 53.20 12.09
CA LEU A 346 1.59 54.16 11.57
C LEU A 346 1.56 54.18 10.04
N GLU A 347 2.69 53.95 9.39
CA GLU A 347 2.81 53.89 7.93
C GLU A 347 2.18 52.60 7.36
N ALA A 348 2.37 51.45 8.02
CA ALA A 348 1.74 50.18 7.66
C ALA A 348 0.20 50.18 7.71
N ARG A 349 -0.42 51.23 8.28
CA ARG A 349 -1.87 51.46 8.32
C ARG A 349 -2.43 52.00 7.00
N ASN A 350 -1.59 52.64 6.18
CA ASN A 350 -1.99 53.37 4.98
C ASN A 350 -1.76 52.57 3.67
N LEU A 351 -1.21 51.35 3.78
CA LEU A 351 -1.09 50.34 2.70
C LEU A 351 -2.29 49.40 2.74
#